data_AF-A0A3D3X338-F1
#
_entry.id   AF-A0A3D3X338-F1
#
_cell.length_a   1.000
_cell.length_b   1.000
_cell.length_c   1.000
_cell.angle_alpha   90.00
_cell.angle_beta   90.00
_cell.angle_gamma   90.00
#
_symmetry.space_group_name_H-M   'P 1'
#
loop_
_entity.id
_entity.type
_entity.pdbx_description
1 polymer ?
#
loop_
_entity_poly.entity_id
_entity_poly.type
_entity_poly.pdbx_seq_one_letter_code
_entity_poly.pdbx_strand_id
1 'polypeptide(L)' 'MKKFINHIDNVLDESLQGFCKAHSELVEYQSQPRFVFRKGGPISGKVALVSGGGSGHEPLH' A
#
# COMPACT_ATOMS: atom_id res chain seq x y z
N MET A 1 -22.54 -11.63 8.93
CA MET A 1 -21.18 -11.18 8.57
C MET A 1 -21.17 -10.86 7.07
N LYS A 2 -20.76 -9.67 6.64
CA LYS A 2 -20.84 -9.22 5.22
C LYS A 2 -19.47 -8.87 4.60
N LYS A 3 -18.38 -8.96 5.37
CA LYS A 3 -17.03 -8.57 4.95
C LYS A 3 -16.08 -9.76 5.10
N PHE A 4 -15.21 -9.96 4.11
CA PHE A 4 -14.12 -10.94 4.16
C PHE A 4 -12.90 -10.29 4.83
N ILE A 5 -12.84 -10.41 6.16
CA ILE A 5 -11.75 -9.88 6.98
C ILE A 5 -11.45 -10.85 8.12
N ASN A 6 -10.18 -10.90 8.55
CA ASN A 6 -9.77 -11.74 9.68
C ASN A 6 -10.01 -11.02 11.01
N HIS A 7 -9.22 -9.99 11.31
CA HIS A 7 -9.35 -9.15 12.50
C HIS A 7 -9.45 -7.68 12.09
N ILE A 8 -10.31 -6.91 12.76
CA ILE A 8 -10.62 -5.51 12.36
C ILE A 8 -9.36 -4.64 12.38
N ASP A 9 -8.52 -4.81 13.41
CA ASP A 9 -7.28 -4.05 13.56
C ASP A 9 -6.23 -4.38 12.48
N ASN A 10 -6.34 -5.54 11.84
CA ASN A 10 -5.35 -6.03 10.88
C ASN A 10 -5.75 -5.76 9.42
N VAL A 11 -6.99 -5.32 9.16
CA VAL A 11 -7.52 -5.20 7.80
C VAL A 11 -6.58 -4.42 6.89
N LEU A 12 -6.09 -3.27 7.36
CA LEU A 12 -5.21 -2.42 6.58
C LEU A 12 -3.89 -3.11 6.24
N ASP A 13 -3.23 -3.71 7.23
CA ASP A 13 -1.93 -4.34 7.04
C ASP A 13 -2.02 -5.59 6.17
N GLU A 14 -3.06 -6.42 6.36
CA GLU A 14 -3.33 -7.60 5.54
C GLU A 14 -3.62 -7.22 4.08
N SER A 15 -4.43 -6.18 3.85
CA SER A 15 -4.72 -5.66 2.51
C SER A 15 -3.47 -5.13 1.80
N LEU A 16 -2.66 -4.31 2.46
CA LEU A 16 -1.44 -3.73 1.87
C LEU A 16 -0.36 -4.79 1.60
N GLN A 17 -0.19 -5.75 2.51
CA GLN A 17 0.71 -6.89 2.29
C GLN A 17 0.25 -7.76 1.12
N GLY A 18 -1.06 -8.02 1.01
CA GLY A 18 -1.64 -8.74 -0.13
C GLY A 18 -1.40 -8.02 -1.45
N PHE A 19 -1.67 -6.71 -1.49
CA PHE A 19 -1.41 -5.86 -2.66
C PHE A 19 0.05 -5.89 -3.10
N CYS A 20 1.00 -5.72 -2.18
CA CYS A 20 2.43 -5.74 -2.52
C CYS A 20 2.94 -7.12 -2.92
N LYS A 21 2.35 -8.20 -2.39
CA LYS A 21 2.65 -9.56 -2.88
C LYS A 21 2.13 -9.78 -4.31
N ALA A 22 0.93 -9.27 -4.61
CA ALA A 22 0.32 -9.40 -5.93
C ALA A 22 1.07 -8.56 -7.01
N HIS A 23 1.72 -7.47 -6.60
CA HIS A 23 2.44 -6.55 -7.49
C HIS A 23 3.91 -6.40 -7.08
N SER A 24 4.54 -7.51 -6.71
CA SER A 24 5.90 -7.55 -6.14
C SER A 24 7.01 -7.01 -7.05
N GLU A 25 6.73 -6.84 -8.35
CA GLU A 25 7.58 -6.23 -9.35
C GLU A 25 7.44 -4.70 -9.42
N LEU A 26 6.36 -4.13 -8.87
CA LEU A 26 6.03 -2.71 -8.97
C LEU A 26 6.17 -1.94 -7.67
N VAL A 27 5.79 -2.54 -6.53
CA VAL A 27 5.63 -1.81 -5.27
C VAL A 27 6.17 -2.57 -4.06
N GLU A 28 6.49 -1.80 -3.01
CA GLU A 28 6.94 -2.27 -1.71
C GLU A 28 6.14 -1.57 -0.58
N TYR A 29 5.99 -2.24 0.57
CA TYR A 29 5.24 -1.74 1.72
C TYR A 29 6.16 -1.47 2.92
N GLN A 30 6.14 -0.24 3.44
CA GLN A 30 6.69 0.11 4.74
C GLN A 30 5.56 0.09 5.77
N SER A 31 5.69 -0.73 6.82
CA SER A 31 4.65 -0.88 7.84
C SER A 31 4.69 0.21 8.93
N GLN A 32 5.84 0.83 9.18
CA GLN A 32 6.00 1.91 10.17
C GLN A 32 7.07 2.92 9.74
N PRO A 33 6.71 4.17 9.37
CA PRO A 33 5.35 4.66 9.15
C PRO A 33 4.70 3.99 7.94
N ARG A 34 3.36 3.94 7.88
CA ARG A 34 2.64 3.24 6.81
C ARG A 34 2.67 3.99 5.49
N PHE A 35 3.27 3.40 4.46
CA PHE A 35 3.16 3.84 3.07
C PHE A 35 3.53 2.73 2.09
N VAL A 36 3.01 2.82 0.87
CA VAL A 36 3.43 2.01 -0.28
C VAL A 36 4.23 2.89 -1.22
N PHE A 37 5.30 2.33 -1.79
CA PHE A 37 6.17 3.07 -2.70
C PHE A 37 6.57 2.19 -3.89
N ARG A 38 6.99 2.85 -4.98
CA ARG A 38 7.51 2.17 -6.16
C ARG A 38 8.76 1.35 -5.80
N LYS A 39 8.81 0.11 -6.25
CA LYS A 39 9.99 -0.76 -6.12
C LYS A 39 11.24 -0.08 -6.66
N GLY A 40 12.31 -0.12 -5.88
CA GLY A 40 13.57 0.57 -6.19
C GLY A 40 13.54 2.09 -5.97
N GLY A 41 12.50 2.64 -5.35
CA GLY A 41 12.48 3.99 -4.79
C GLY A 41 12.42 5.14 -5.81
N PRO A 42 12.82 6.36 -5.42
CA PRO A 42 12.87 7.51 -6.32
C PRO A 42 13.97 7.37 -7.38
N ILE A 43 13.75 7.96 -8.55
CA ILE A 43 14.76 8.01 -9.63
C ILE A 43 15.50 9.35 -9.53
N SER A 44 16.83 9.28 -9.43
CA SER A 44 17.67 10.48 -9.36
C SER A 44 17.42 11.42 -10.55
N GLY A 45 17.37 12.72 -10.28
CA GLY A 45 17.08 13.75 -11.27
C GLY A 45 15.62 13.84 -11.71
N LYS A 46 14.70 13.05 -11.13
CA LYS A 46 13.26 13.15 -11.40
C LYS A 46 12.50 13.68 -10.18
N VAL A 47 11.45 14.46 -10.44
CA VAL A 47 10.53 14.92 -9.39
C VAL A 47 9.68 13.75 -8.92
N ALA A 48 9.65 13.51 -7.61
CA ALA A 48 8.79 12.50 -7.00
C ALA A 48 7.37 13.05 -6.81
N LEU A 49 6.36 12.22 -7.10
CA LEU A 49 4.96 12.52 -6.81
C LEU A 49 4.51 11.65 -5.64
N VAL A 50 3.86 12.27 -4.65
CA VAL A 50 3.33 11.60 -3.47
C VAL A 50 1.87 12.01 -3.31
N SER A 51 1.03 11.05 -3.00
CA SER A 51 -0.38 11.24 -2.68
C SER A 51 -0.76 10.31 -1.52
N GLY A 52 -1.99 10.41 -1.05
CA GLY A 52 -2.47 9.58 0.05
C GLY A 52 -3.79 10.08 0.61
N GLY A 53 -4.44 9.21 1.37
CA GLY A 53 -5.77 9.41 1.95
C GLY A 53 -6.13 8.29 2.91
N GLY A 54 -7.38 8.25 3.35
CA GLY A 54 -7.90 7.14 4.15
C GLY A 54 -8.14 5.89 3.30
N SER A 55 -7.93 4.71 3.89
CA SER A 55 -8.27 3.41 3.28
C SER A 55 -9.78 3.25 3.06
N GLY A 56 -10.19 2.39 2.12
CA GLY A 56 -11.60 2.18 1.76
C GLY A 56 -12.03 2.90 0.48
N HIS A 57 -11.08 3.53 -0.21
CA HIS A 57 -11.25 4.18 -1.51
C HIS A 57 -10.43 3.50 -2.62
N GLU A 58 -9.96 2.27 -2.38
CA GLU A 58 -9.22 1.50 -3.37
C GLU A 58 -10.00 1.44 -4.70
N PRO A 59 -9.34 1.67 -5.87
CA PRO A 59 -7.89 1.62 -6.09
C PRO A 59 -7.13 2.93 -5.85
N LEU A 60 -7.80 4.01 -5.46
CA LEU A 60 -7.15 5.29 -5.20
C LEU A 60 -6.57 5.26 -3.76
N HIS A 61 -5.32 5.64 -3.53
CA HIS A 61 -4.36 6.33 -4.41
C HIS A 61 -3.43 5.42 -5.21
#